data_AF-A0A2K4JVA6-F1
#
_entry.id   AF-A0A2K4JVA6-F1
#
_cell.length_a   1.000
_cell.length_b   1.000
_cell.length_c   1.000
_cell.angle_alpha   90.00
_cell.angle_beta   90.00
_cell.angle_gamma   90.00
#
_symmetry.space_group_name_H-M   'P 1'
#
loop_
_entity.id
_entity.type
_entity.pdbx_description
1 polymer ?
#
loop_
_entity_poly.entity_id
_entity_poly.type
_entity_poly.pdbx_seq_one_letter_code
_entity_poly.pdbx_strand_id
1 'polypeptide(L)'
;ILTGHADVSIAVQAMKTGAVDFIEKPFEKAVLLSAIERAFARLAHADAAARSSEAAKLWVARLTPREQEVLERLAQGLPNKTIAYDLGIS
;
A
#
# COMPACT_ATOMS: atom_id res chain seq x y z
N ILE A 1 -20.12 5.61 -2.99
CA ILE A 1 -21.50 5.13 -3.24
C ILE A 1 -22.41 6.34 -3.22
N LEU A 2 -23.36 6.46 -4.16
CA LEU A 2 -24.30 7.59 -4.23
C LEU A 2 -25.72 7.10 -3.92
N THR A 3 -26.31 7.53 -2.80
CA THR A 3 -27.64 7.07 -2.37
C THR A 3 -28.64 8.21 -2.32
N GLY A 4 -29.93 7.89 -2.52
CA GLY A 4 -31.05 8.85 -2.44
C GLY A 4 -31.96 8.66 -1.24
N HIS A 5 -31.62 7.76 -0.33
CA HIS A 5 -32.35 7.55 0.91
C HIS A 5 -31.31 7.35 2.01
N ALA A 6 -31.30 8.27 2.96
CA ALA A 6 -30.27 8.45 3.98
C ALA A 6 -30.37 7.39 5.08
N ASP A 7 -30.04 6.14 4.74
CA ASP A 7 -29.94 5.11 5.76
C ASP A 7 -28.52 5.10 6.31
N VAL A 8 -28.35 5.69 7.51
CA VAL A 8 -27.06 5.80 8.22
C VAL A 8 -26.39 4.43 8.36
N SER A 9 -27.19 3.37 8.45
CA SER A 9 -26.73 1.98 8.49
C SER A 9 -25.98 1.56 7.22
N ILE A 10 -26.45 2.00 6.05
CA ILE A 10 -25.82 1.74 4.74
C ILE A 10 -24.53 2.57 4.60
N ALA A 11 -24.53 3.81 5.10
CA ALA A 11 -23.33 4.64 5.12
C ALA A 11 -22.22 4.01 5.96
N VAL A 12 -22.55 3.50 7.15
CA VAL A 12 -21.59 2.83 8.03
C VAL A 12 -21.08 1.53 7.42
N GLN A 13 -21.93 0.73 6.77
CA GLN A 13 -21.47 -0.46 6.05
C GLN A 13 -20.55 -0.12 4.89
N ALA A 14 -20.90 0.90 4.09
CA ALA A 14 -20.08 1.36 2.99
C ALA A 14 -18.67 1.78 3.47
N MET A 15 -18.59 2.59 4.52
CA MET A 15 -17.31 3.00 5.12
C MET A 15 -16.50 1.81 5.63
N LYS A 16 -17.14 0.82 6.27
CA LYS A 16 -16.48 -0.42 6.72
C LYS A 16 -15.92 -1.27 5.59
N THR A 17 -16.58 -1.27 4.43
CA THR A 17 -16.11 -2.00 3.23
C THR A 17 -15.06 -1.25 2.41
N GLY A 18 -14.59 -0.09 2.88
CA GLY A 18 -13.56 0.70 2.19
C GLY A 18 -14.09 1.73 1.21
N ALA A 19 -15.37 2.12 1.32
CA ALA A 19 -15.85 3.31 0.61
C ALA A 19 -15.03 4.53 1.05
N VAL A 20 -14.48 5.24 0.07
CA VAL A 20 -13.68 6.45 0.33
C VAL A 20 -14.58 7.60 0.81
N ASP A 21 -15.81 7.65 0.32
CA ASP A 21 -16.76 8.69 0.72
C ASP A 21 -18.22 8.26 0.50
N PHE A 22 -19.11 8.80 1.33
CA PHE A 22 -20.56 8.62 1.26
C PHE A 22 -21.22 9.98 1.07
N ILE A 23 -21.95 10.14 -0.03
CA ILE A 23 -22.58 11.41 -0.40
C ILE A 23 -24.09 11.21 -0.50
N GLU A 24 -24.81 11.91 0.37
CA GLU A 24 -26.27 11.91 0.46
C GLU A 24 -26.88 12.99 -0.43
N LYS A 25 -27.98 12.67 -1.11
CA LYS A 25 -28.75 13.67 -1.87
C LYS A 25 -29.69 14.48 -0.96
N PRO A 26 -29.91 15.77 -1.24
CA PRO A 26 -29.28 16.55 -2.31
C PRO A 26 -27.87 16.98 -1.91
N PHE A 27 -26.87 16.67 -2.75
CA PHE A 27 -25.49 17.07 -2.53
C PHE A 27 -25.12 18.23 -3.45
N GLU A 28 -24.19 19.05 -2.97
CA GLU A 28 -23.56 20.06 -3.81
C GLU A 28 -22.51 19.43 -4.73
N LYS A 29 -22.43 19.90 -5.98
CA LYS A 29 -21.45 19.39 -6.96
C LYS A 29 -19.99 19.52 -6.46
N ALA A 30 -19.70 20.53 -5.65
CA ALA A 30 -18.38 20.75 -5.05
C ALA A 30 -17.99 19.61 -4.09
N VAL A 31 -18.93 19.09 -3.31
CA VAL A 31 -18.71 17.98 -2.37
C VAL A 31 -18.37 16.69 -3.13
N LEU A 32 -19.07 16.43 -4.24
CA LEU A 32 -18.77 15.29 -5.11
C LEU A 32 -17.40 15.38 -5.76
N LEU A 33 -17.04 16.54 -6.32
CA LEU A 33 -15.73 16.75 -6.93
C LEU A 33 -14.60 16.55 -5.90
N SER A 34 -14.75 17.12 -4.71
CA SER A 34 -13.76 16.99 -3.63
C SER A 34 -13.60 15.55 -3.15
N ALA A 35 -14.68 14.77 -3.08
CA ALA A 35 -14.63 13.35 -2.74
C ALA A 35 -13.91 12.51 -3.82
N ILE A 36 -14.14 12.83 -5.09
CA ILE A 36 -13.46 12.18 -6.22
C ILE A 36 -11.95 12.49 -6.18
N GLU A 37 -11.57 13.75 -5.94
CA GLU A 37 -10.16 14.14 -5.80
C GLU A 37 -9.48 13.40 -4.64
N ARG A 38 -10.13 13.30 -3.47
CA ARG A 38 -9.63 12.52 -2.33
C ARG A 38 -9.45 11.04 -2.67
N ALA A 39 -10.38 10.45 -3.42
CA ALA A 39 -10.28 9.07 -3.85
C ALA A 39 -9.09 8.84 -4.79
N PHE A 40 -8.90 9.70 -5.79
CA PHE A 40 -7.74 9.61 -6.68
C PHE A 40 -6.42 9.83 -5.96
N ALA A 41 -6.34 10.79 -5.03
CA ALA A 41 -5.13 11.00 -4.23
C ALA A 41 -4.79 9.76 -3.39
N ARG A 42 -5.80 9.12 -2.78
CA ARG A 42 -5.59 7.90 -1.98
C ARG A 42 -5.19 6.71 -2.86
N LEU A 43 -5.78 6.55 -4.04
CA LEU A 43 -5.39 5.55 -5.04
C LEU A 43 -3.94 5.76 -5.48
N ALA A 44 -3.55 6.98 -5.84
CA ALA A 44 -2.19 7.28 -6.26
C ALA A 44 -1.14 6.96 -5.18
N HIS A 45 -1.46 7.22 -3.90
CA HIS A 45 -0.60 6.85 -2.78
C HIS A 45 -0.53 5.33 -2.55
N ALA A 46 -1.67 4.63 -2.61
CA ALA A 46 -1.71 3.17 -2.50
C ALA A 46 -0.93 2.49 -3.63
N ASP A 47 -1.06 3.01 -4.85
CA ASP A 47 -0.34 2.54 -6.04
C ASP A 47 1.17 2.77 -5.94
N ALA A 48 1.63 3.85 -5.29
CA ALA A 48 3.06 4.09 -5.13
C ALA A 48 3.72 3.05 -4.19
N ALA A 49 3.08 2.75 -3.06
CA ALA A 49 3.56 1.73 -2.13
C ALA A 49 3.49 0.31 -2.75
N ALA A 50 2.40 0.01 -3.45
CA ALA A 50 2.24 -1.26 -4.16
C ALA A 50 3.30 -1.44 -5.25
N ARG A 51 3.52 -0.42 -6.09
CA ARG A 51 4.57 -0.43 -7.12
C ARG A 51 5.97 -0.57 -6.54
N SER A 52 6.26 0.11 -5.42
CA SER A 52 7.54 -0.02 -4.74
C SER A 52 7.75 -1.43 -4.19
N SER A 53 6.72 -2.04 -3.59
CA SER A 53 6.77 -3.43 -3.12
C SER A 53 6.97 -4.42 -4.27
N GLU A 54 6.25 -4.23 -5.38
CA GLU A 54 6.37 -5.08 -6.58
C GLU A 54 7.76 -4.95 -7.20
N ALA A 55 8.28 -3.72 -7.32
CA ALA A 55 9.65 -3.49 -7.74
C ALA A 55 10.64 -4.19 -6.81
N ALA A 56 10.54 -4.02 -5.48
CA ALA A 56 11.42 -4.70 -4.54
C ALA A 56 11.41 -6.22 -4.70
N LYS A 57 10.23 -6.84 -4.91
CA LYS A 57 10.11 -8.28 -5.17
C LYS A 57 10.84 -8.69 -6.46
N LEU A 58 10.69 -7.92 -7.54
CA LEU A 58 11.40 -8.19 -8.80
C LEU A 58 12.92 -8.10 -8.63
N TRP A 59 13.41 -7.16 -7.81
CA TRP A 59 14.84 -7.02 -7.53
C TRP A 59 15.37 -8.19 -6.71
N VAL A 60 14.64 -8.60 -5.66
CA VAL A 60 15.00 -9.78 -4.83
C VAL A 60 14.99 -11.06 -5.66
N ALA A 61 14.06 -11.21 -6.61
CA ALA A 61 14.00 -12.37 -7.50
C ALA A 61 15.19 -12.46 -8.48
N ARG A 62 15.91 -11.36 -8.71
CA ARG A 62 17.12 -11.33 -9.55
C ARG A 62 18.40 -11.65 -8.79
N LEU A 63 18.35 -11.69 -7.46
CA LEU A 63 19.51 -12.02 -6.64
C LEU A 63 19.85 -13.50 -6.80
N THR A 64 21.14 -13.79 -6.85
CA THR A 64 21.65 -15.14 -6.76
C THR A 64 21.38 -15.72 -5.36
N PRO A 65 21.38 -17.06 -5.18
CA PRO A 65 21.17 -17.67 -3.87
C PRO A 65 22.08 -17.08 -2.78
N ARG A 66 23.34 -16.80 -3.13
CA ARG A 66 24.32 -16.22 -2.20
C ARG A 66 24.02 -14.77 -1.84
N GLU A 67 23.54 -13.97 -2.79
CA GLU A 67 23.12 -12.59 -2.50
C GLU A 67 21.82 -12.53 -1.68
N GLN A 68 20.91 -13.50 -1.84
CA GLN A 68 19.73 -13.62 -0.98
C GLN A 68 20.11 -13.93 0.46
N GLU A 69 21.07 -14.84 0.70
CA GLU A 69 21.59 -15.14 2.04
C GLU A 69 22.21 -13.91 2.70
N VAL A 70 22.97 -13.11 1.95
CA VAL A 70 23.51 -11.83 2.45
C VAL A 70 22.38 -10.87 2.80
N LEU A 71 21.40 -10.69 1.90
CA LEU A 71 20.28 -9.78 2.09
C LEU A 71 19.44 -10.17 3.33
N GLU A 72 19.20 -11.45 3.54
CA GLU A 72 18.44 -11.96 4.68
C GLU A 72 19.15 -11.64 6.00
N ARG A 73 20.47 -11.85 6.07
CA ARG A 73 21.26 -11.53 7.27
C ARG A 73 21.39 -10.02 7.51
N LEU A 74 21.46 -9.22 6.44
CA LEU A 74 21.38 -7.76 6.54
C LEU A 74 20.02 -7.31 7.08
N ALA A 75 18.93 -7.93 6.62
CA ALA A 75 17.57 -7.63 7.11
C ALA A 75 17.39 -7.99 8.59
N GLN A 76 18.13 -8.96 9.10
CA GLN A 76 18.21 -9.32 10.52
C GLN A 76 19.09 -8.35 11.34
N GLY A 77 19.74 -7.36 10.71
CA GLY A 77 20.59 -6.37 11.37
C GLY A 77 21.99 -6.87 11.69
N LEU A 78 22.44 -7.98 11.10
CA LEU A 78 23.79 -8.48 11.32
C LEU A 78 24.83 -7.58 10.63
N PRO A 79 25.96 -7.28 11.29
CA PRO A 79 27.00 -6.46 10.69
C PRO A 79 27.73 -7.22 9.57
N ASN A 80 28.15 -6.52 8.51
CA ASN A 80 28.80 -7.09 7.33
C ASN A 80 29.92 -8.09 7.66
N LYS A 81 30.72 -7.82 8.71
CA LYS A 81 31.81 -8.69 9.15
C LYS A 81 31.33 -10.07 9.61
N THR A 82 30.21 -10.13 10.33
CA THR A 82 29.61 -11.39 10.78
C THR A 82 28.99 -12.13 9.60
N ILE A 83 28.33 -11.42 8.68
CA ILE A 83 27.75 -12.02 7.47
C ILE A 83 28.84 -12.63 6.59
N ALA A 84 29.94 -11.90 6.38
CA ALA A 84 31.10 -12.36 5.63
C ALA A 84 31.70 -13.63 6.24
N TYR A 85 31.90 -13.62 7.56
CA TYR A 85 32.39 -14.78 8.31
C TYR A 85 31.46 -16.00 8.18
N ASP A 86 30.16 -15.81 8.41
CA ASP A 86 29.17 -16.89 8.39
C ASP A 86 28.83 -17.38 6.96
N LEU A 87 29.21 -16.66 5.90
CA LEU A 87 29.04 -17.06 4.50
C LEU A 87 30.36 -17.51 3.83
N GLY A 88 31.46 -17.52 4.59
CA GLY A 88 32.79 -17.83 4.06
C GLY A 88 33.20 -16.89 2.92
N ILE A 89 32.77 -15.64 2.97
CA ILE A 89 33.14 -14.59 2.02
C ILE A 89 34.25 -13.80 2.70
N SER A 90 35.44 -13.80 2.11
CA SER A 90 36.65 -13.20 2.70
C SER A 90 36.89 -11.76 2.24
#